data_AF-A0A397TDK5-F1
#
_entry.id   AF-A0A397TDK5-F1
#
_cell.length_a   1.000
_cell.length_b   1.000
_cell.length_c   1.000
_cell.angle_alpha   90.00
_cell.angle_beta   90.00
_cell.angle_gamma   90.00
#
_symmetry.space_group_name_H-M   'P 1'
#
loop_
_entity.id
_entity.type
_entity.pdbx_description
1 polymer ?
#
loop_
_entity_poly.entity_id
_entity_poly.type
_entity_poly.pdbx_seq_one_letter_code
_entity_poly.pdbx_strand_id
1 'polypeptide(L)'
;MSNIEQRNYNKNNKICFNCKRPEHFARNCRVSREVKSKSLAIRNSQNTRVSKHTCNFKHKKRKSEKKVAWSKEDECAKAYVNAEQEVLSIPGTSVIEDIQYAISLLNEQYKAETWPDQFKPKYDLSLAESPTKEALIAGRIMVEFSNLTAKLHQELNYDPYWAINETSRILSKVKGVAYDDDDLE
;
A
#
# COMPACT_ATOMS: atom_id res chain seq x y z
N MET A 1 -26.33 -28.75 -21.09
CA MET A 1 -25.79 -28.91 -19.72
C MET A 1 -24.34 -29.34 -19.86
N SER A 2 -23.45 -28.54 -19.29
CA SER A 2 -22.00 -28.52 -19.57
C SER A 2 -21.26 -29.70 -18.94
N ASN A 3 -20.54 -30.44 -19.79
CA ASN A 3 -19.41 -31.26 -19.40
C ASN A 3 -18.25 -30.33 -19.02
N ILE A 4 -17.85 -30.35 -17.74
CA ILE A 4 -16.57 -29.77 -17.30
C ILE A 4 -15.82 -30.90 -16.62
N GLU A 5 -14.88 -31.46 -17.38
CA GLU A 5 -13.82 -32.33 -16.90
C GLU A 5 -13.06 -31.61 -15.77
N GLN A 6 -13.23 -32.10 -14.55
CA GLN A 6 -12.40 -31.67 -13.44
C GLN A 6 -10.99 -32.24 -13.64
N ARG A 7 -10.10 -31.35 -14.09
CA ARG A 7 -8.65 -31.57 -14.12
C ARG A 7 -8.16 -32.03 -12.75
N ASN A 8 -7.53 -33.19 -12.76
CA ASN A 8 -6.94 -33.89 -11.63
C ASN A 8 -5.69 -33.12 -11.15
N TYR A 9 -5.85 -32.19 -10.20
CA TYR A 9 -4.72 -31.57 -9.51
C TYR A 9 -4.18 -32.54 -8.45
N ASN A 10 -3.06 -33.17 -8.79
CA ASN A 10 -2.23 -34.01 -7.93
C ASN A 10 -1.85 -33.26 -6.64
N LYS A 11 -2.64 -33.45 -5.57
CA LYS A 11 -2.53 -32.82 -4.24
C LYS A 11 -1.68 -33.63 -3.25
N ASN A 12 -0.62 -34.27 -3.72
CA ASN A 12 0.23 -35.17 -2.93
C ASN A 12 1.55 -34.43 -2.61
N ASN A 13 2.01 -34.15 -1.39
CA ASN A 13 1.79 -34.67 -0.05
C ASN A 13 1.99 -33.54 0.98
N LYS A 14 0.96 -33.18 1.75
CA LYS A 14 1.08 -32.19 2.84
C LYS A 14 1.68 -32.86 4.08
N ILE A 15 3.00 -33.03 4.06
CA ILE A 15 3.76 -33.58 5.18
C ILE A 15 3.96 -32.46 6.22
N CYS A 16 3.70 -32.77 7.49
CA CYS A 16 3.95 -31.86 8.60
C CYS A 16 5.43 -31.51 8.70
N PHE A 17 5.79 -30.23 8.66
CA PHE A 17 7.18 -29.80 8.76
C PHE A 17 7.83 -30.14 10.11
N ASN A 18 7.01 -30.27 11.17
CA ASN A 18 7.46 -30.49 12.55
C ASN A 18 7.80 -31.97 12.83
N CYS A 19 6.90 -32.90 12.50
CA CYS A 19 7.09 -34.33 12.81
C CYS A 19 7.29 -35.22 11.57
N LYS A 20 7.31 -34.63 10.37
CA LYS A 20 7.46 -35.30 9.08
C LYS A 20 6.41 -36.38 8.78
N ARG A 21 5.26 -36.37 9.49
CA ARG A 21 4.12 -37.25 9.19
C ARG A 21 3.09 -36.55 8.26
N PRO A 22 2.47 -37.29 7.33
CA PRO A 22 1.33 -36.78 6.56
C PRO A 22 0.09 -36.61 7.46
N GLU A 23 -1.06 -36.25 6.87
CA GLU A 23 -2.38 -36.01 7.53
C GLU A 23 -2.61 -34.67 8.21
N HIS A 24 -1.58 -33.88 8.54
CA HIS A 24 -1.78 -32.59 9.20
C HIS A 24 -0.72 -31.54 8.85
N PHE A 25 -1.07 -30.27 9.02
CA PHE A 25 -0.14 -29.15 8.89
C PHE A 25 0.69 -28.96 10.17
N ALA A 26 1.88 -28.38 10.03
CA ALA A 26 2.79 -28.11 11.16
C ALA A 26 2.16 -27.30 12.31
N ARG A 27 1.20 -26.40 11.99
CA ARG A 27 0.43 -25.63 12.98
C ARG A 27 -0.50 -26.48 13.85
N ASN A 28 -0.89 -27.66 13.37
CA ASN A 28 -1.81 -28.59 14.05
C ASN A 28 -1.08 -29.83 14.60
N CYS A 29 0.25 -29.79 14.65
CA CYS A 29 1.06 -30.92 15.10
C CYS A 29 0.98 -31.05 16.63
N ARG A 30 0.52 -32.22 17.11
CA ARG A 30 0.42 -32.54 18.54
C ARG A 30 1.75 -32.91 19.20
N VAL A 31 2.83 -33.04 18.42
CA VAL A 31 4.18 -33.29 18.94
C VAL A 31 4.81 -31.98 19.39
N SER A 32 5.11 -31.86 20.68
CA SER A 32 5.87 -30.75 21.25
C SER A 32 7.22 -30.61 20.55
N ARG A 33 7.61 -29.39 20.16
CA ARG A 33 8.94 -29.14 19.58
C ARG A 33 9.99 -29.46 20.64
N GLU A 34 10.78 -30.51 20.43
CA GLU A 34 12.03 -30.68 21.19
C GLU A 34 13.00 -29.58 20.76
N VAL A 35 12.99 -28.48 21.49
CA VAL A 35 14.04 -27.47 21.44
C VAL A 35 15.24 -28.11 22.13
N LYS A 36 16.29 -28.46 21.39
CA LYS A 36 17.61 -28.75 21.98
C LYS A 36 18.15 -27.48 22.63
N SER A 37 17.75 -27.24 23.88
CA SER A 37 18.31 -26.21 24.74
C SER A 37 19.72 -26.65 25.17
N LYS A 38 20.75 -25.90 24.73
CA LYS A 38 22.05 -25.94 25.42
C LYS A 38 21.84 -25.41 26.83
N SER A 39 22.37 -26.13 27.83
CA SER A 39 22.17 -25.91 29.25
C SER A 39 22.59 -24.51 29.73
N LEU A 40 21.70 -23.83 30.45
CA LEU A 40 21.97 -22.57 31.16
C LEU A 40 22.90 -22.81 32.36
N ALA A 41 23.99 -22.06 32.42
CA ALA A 41 24.63 -21.71 33.69
C ALA A 41 23.89 -20.50 34.29
N ILE A 42 23.49 -20.63 35.54
CA ILE A 42 22.72 -19.65 36.32
C ILE A 42 23.58 -18.44 36.63
N ARG A 43 23.15 -17.24 36.22
CA ARG A 43 23.34 -16.00 36.99
C ARG A 43 22.08 -15.15 36.95
N ASN A 44 21.71 -14.71 38.15
CA ASN A 44 20.48 -14.02 38.50
C ASN A 44 20.43 -12.57 37.99
N SER A 45 19.20 -12.08 37.88
CA SER A 45 18.76 -10.69 38.09
C SER A 45 18.35 -9.86 36.85
N GLN A 46 17.01 -9.74 36.77
CA GLN A 46 16.21 -8.55 36.44
C GLN A 46 16.09 -8.03 34.99
N ASN A 47 14.81 -7.90 34.61
CA ASN A 47 14.17 -7.10 33.57
C ASN A 47 14.06 -7.67 32.15
N THR A 48 12.81 -7.96 31.79
CA THR A 48 12.28 -8.24 30.45
C THR A 48 12.62 -7.12 29.47
N ARG A 49 13.40 -7.42 28.43
CA ARG A 49 13.54 -6.56 27.25
C ARG A 49 13.13 -7.36 26.01
N VAL A 50 11.95 -7.04 25.48
CA VAL A 50 11.49 -7.52 24.17
C VAL A 50 12.51 -7.08 23.12
N SER A 51 13.25 -8.04 22.56
CA SER A 51 14.17 -7.78 21.46
C SER A 51 13.36 -7.56 20.19
N LYS A 52 13.22 -6.29 19.79
CA LYS A 52 12.76 -5.93 18.45
C LYS A 52 13.80 -6.46 17.46
N HIS A 53 13.47 -7.49 16.69
CA HIS A 53 14.27 -7.89 15.55
C HIS A 53 14.22 -6.76 14.52
N THR A 54 15.28 -5.96 14.45
CA THR A 54 15.52 -5.04 13.34
C THR A 54 15.92 -5.87 12.13
N CYS A 55 15.10 -5.81 11.09
CA CYS A 55 15.45 -6.37 9.79
C CYS A 55 16.46 -5.41 9.14
N ASN A 56 17.75 -5.74 9.21
CA ASN A 56 18.80 -4.99 8.53
C ASN A 56 18.70 -5.24 7.01
N PHE A 57 17.91 -4.42 6.32
CA PHE A 57 17.97 -4.30 4.86
C PHE A 57 19.28 -3.61 4.49
N LYS A 58 20.11 -4.28 3.70
CA LYS A 58 21.38 -3.70 3.20
C LYS A 58 21.03 -2.48 2.35
N HIS A 59 21.36 -1.28 2.82
CA HIS A 59 21.29 -0.06 2.01
C HIS A 59 22.18 -0.24 0.77
N LYS A 60 21.54 -0.29 -0.39
CA LYS A 60 22.22 -0.20 -1.69
C LYS A 60 22.85 1.19 -1.75
N LYS A 61 24.15 1.26 -2.08
CA LYS A 61 24.94 2.51 -2.16
C LYS A 61 24.14 3.61 -2.89
N ARG A 62 23.88 4.73 -2.21
CA ARG A 62 23.22 5.91 -2.79
C ARG A 62 24.03 6.37 -4.01
N LYS A 63 23.49 6.16 -5.22
CA LYS A 63 23.93 6.89 -6.41
C LYS A 63 23.38 8.31 -6.30
N SER A 64 24.12 9.29 -6.82
CA SER A 64 23.76 10.71 -6.74
C SER A 64 22.33 10.95 -7.22
N GLU A 65 21.45 11.30 -6.28
CA GLU A 65 20.08 11.73 -6.53
C GLU A 65 20.14 12.98 -7.41
N LYS A 66 19.60 12.90 -8.64
CA LYS A 66 19.46 14.08 -9.49
C LYS A 66 18.36 14.94 -8.91
N LYS A 67 18.69 16.01 -8.17
CA LYS A 67 17.69 16.93 -7.60
C LYS A 67 16.76 17.46 -8.70
N VAL A 68 15.57 16.90 -8.80
CA VAL A 68 14.48 17.45 -9.61
C VAL A 68 13.77 18.53 -8.79
N ALA A 69 13.34 19.61 -9.43
CA ALA A 69 12.52 20.62 -8.79
C ALA A 69 11.10 20.06 -8.59
N TRP A 70 10.68 19.88 -7.34
CA TRP A 70 9.42 19.25 -6.90
C TRP A 70 8.18 20.15 -7.04
N SER A 71 8.22 21.14 -7.94
CA SER A 71 7.17 22.15 -8.02
C SER A 71 5.82 21.56 -8.42
N LYS A 72 5.82 20.50 -9.24
CA LYS A 72 4.60 19.82 -9.69
C LYS A 72 3.95 19.01 -8.57
N GLU A 73 4.75 18.34 -7.75
CA GLU A 73 4.29 17.57 -6.60
C GLU A 73 3.70 18.48 -5.53
N ASP A 74 4.32 19.64 -5.27
CA ASP A 74 3.79 20.65 -4.33
C ASP A 74 2.45 21.22 -4.80
N GLU A 75 2.31 21.51 -6.09
CA GLU A 75 1.05 21.98 -6.69
C GLU A 75 -0.05 20.92 -6.59
N CYS A 76 0.27 19.66 -6.90
CA CYS A 76 -0.67 18.55 -6.85
C CYS A 76 -1.10 18.25 -5.40
N ALA A 77 -0.18 18.27 -4.44
CA ALA A 77 -0.50 18.11 -3.02
C ALA A 77 -1.42 19.21 -2.51
N LYS A 78 -1.18 20.48 -2.88
CA LYS A 78 -2.07 21.61 -2.54
C LYS A 78 -3.46 21.44 -3.14
N ALA A 79 -3.53 21.06 -4.41
CA ALA A 79 -4.80 20.81 -5.08
C ALA A 79 -5.57 19.68 -4.40
N TYR A 80 -4.89 18.59 -4.02
CA TYR A 80 -5.51 17.46 -3.34
C TYR A 80 -6.07 17.87 -1.98
N VAL A 81 -5.28 18.58 -1.16
CA VAL A 81 -5.74 19.02 0.17
C VAL A 81 -6.96 19.93 0.04
N ASN A 82 -6.97 20.85 -0.92
CA ASN A 82 -8.14 21.70 -1.17
C ASN A 82 -9.38 20.87 -1.56
N ALA A 83 -9.23 19.93 -2.50
CA ALA A 83 -10.34 19.07 -2.92
C ALA A 83 -10.83 18.14 -1.80
N GLU A 84 -9.92 17.61 -0.97
CA GLU A 84 -10.26 16.81 0.21
C GLU A 84 -11.07 17.64 1.23
N GLN A 85 -10.72 18.91 1.42
CA GLN A 85 -11.50 19.84 2.26
C GLN A 85 -12.89 20.13 1.67
N GLU A 86 -13.02 20.25 0.35
CA GLU A 86 -14.33 20.40 -0.29
C GLU A 86 -15.23 19.18 -0.02
N VAL A 87 -14.70 17.96 -0.15
CA VAL A 87 -15.46 16.75 0.21
C VAL A 87 -15.82 16.76 1.70
N LEU A 88 -14.87 17.09 2.59
CA LEU A 88 -15.09 17.18 4.05
C LEU A 88 -16.20 18.18 4.43
N SER A 89 -16.38 19.23 3.62
CA SER A 89 -17.35 20.29 3.88
C SER A 89 -18.81 19.86 3.65
N ILE A 90 -19.04 18.72 2.98
CA ILE A 90 -20.37 18.26 2.62
C ILE A 90 -20.95 17.39 3.76
N PRO A 91 -22.17 17.68 4.26
CA PRO A 91 -22.77 16.87 5.31
C PRO A 91 -23.03 15.42 4.86
N GLY A 92 -22.66 14.46 5.72
CA GLY A 92 -22.95 13.04 5.49
C GLY A 92 -21.94 12.30 4.60
N THR A 93 -20.84 12.94 4.20
CA THR A 93 -19.74 12.30 3.47
C THR A 93 -18.73 11.65 4.41
N SER A 94 -18.13 10.57 3.94
CA SER A 94 -16.97 9.90 4.53
C SER A 94 -15.80 10.08 3.57
N VAL A 95 -14.96 11.09 3.80
CA VAL A 95 -13.95 11.53 2.82
C VAL A 95 -13.02 10.42 2.35
N ILE A 96 -12.63 9.53 3.27
CA ILE A 96 -11.81 8.37 2.92
C ILE A 96 -12.58 7.43 1.99
N GLU A 97 -13.80 7.05 2.35
CA GLU A 97 -14.60 6.08 1.59
C GLU A 97 -15.07 6.66 0.25
N ASP A 98 -15.50 7.92 0.24
CA ASP A 98 -15.99 8.61 -0.95
C ASP A 98 -14.88 8.82 -1.98
N ILE A 99 -13.69 9.27 -1.55
CA ILE A 99 -12.53 9.41 -2.45
C ILE A 99 -12.07 8.03 -2.94
N GLN A 100 -12.02 7.01 -2.07
CA GLN A 100 -11.65 5.65 -2.48
C GLN A 100 -12.63 5.06 -3.50
N TYR A 101 -13.93 5.29 -3.30
CA TYR A 101 -14.96 4.87 -4.24
C TYR A 101 -14.82 5.62 -5.56
N ALA A 102 -14.61 6.93 -5.53
CA ALA A 102 -14.37 7.74 -6.71
C ALA A 102 -13.14 7.27 -7.52
N ILE A 103 -12.03 6.93 -6.85
CA ILE A 103 -10.85 6.35 -7.50
C ILE A 103 -11.17 5.01 -8.15
N SER A 104 -12.00 4.18 -7.51
CA SER A 104 -12.43 2.91 -8.08
C SER A 104 -13.23 3.12 -9.38
N LEU A 105 -14.11 4.13 -9.41
CA LEU A 105 -14.86 4.51 -10.63
C LEU A 105 -13.92 5.02 -11.74
N LEU A 106 -12.95 5.86 -11.40
CA LEU A 106 -11.94 6.35 -12.35
C LEU A 106 -11.10 5.21 -12.93
N ASN A 107 -10.75 4.22 -12.11
CA ASN A 107 -10.01 3.04 -12.56
C ASN A 107 -10.83 2.17 -13.53
N GLU A 108 -12.12 1.99 -13.28
CA GLU A 108 -13.01 1.30 -14.23
C GLU A 108 -13.14 2.06 -15.56
N GLN A 109 -13.25 3.40 -15.49
CA GLN A 109 -13.22 4.24 -16.70
C GLN A 109 -11.89 4.09 -17.45
N TYR A 110 -10.76 4.16 -16.74
CA TYR A 110 -9.42 3.98 -17.33
C TYR A 110 -9.25 2.61 -18.01
N LYS A 111 -9.76 1.53 -17.39
CA LYS A 111 -9.76 0.20 -18.02
C LYS A 111 -10.58 0.16 -19.30
N ALA A 112 -11.76 0.78 -19.30
CA ALA A 112 -12.61 0.88 -20.48
C ALA A 112 -11.97 1.70 -21.60
N GLU A 113 -11.25 2.77 -21.26
CA GLU A 113 -10.49 3.58 -22.22
C GLU A 113 -9.28 2.82 -22.77
N THR A 114 -8.58 2.06 -21.93
CA THR A 114 -7.37 1.31 -22.30
C THR A 114 -7.69 0.06 -23.11
N TRP A 115 -8.78 -0.63 -22.79
CA TRP A 115 -9.20 -1.90 -23.41
C TRP A 115 -10.69 -1.89 -23.76
N PRO A 116 -11.10 -1.08 -24.75
CA PRO A 116 -12.51 -0.87 -25.09
C PRO A 116 -13.22 -2.13 -25.60
N ASP A 117 -12.46 -3.09 -26.14
CA ASP A 117 -12.99 -4.37 -26.62
C ASP A 117 -13.38 -5.31 -25.47
N GLN A 118 -12.79 -5.13 -24.28
CA GLN A 118 -12.99 -6.00 -23.11
C GLN A 118 -13.84 -5.34 -22.03
N PHE A 119 -13.75 -4.02 -21.90
CA PHE A 119 -14.41 -3.26 -20.84
C PHE A 119 -15.23 -2.13 -21.44
N LYS A 120 -16.39 -1.88 -20.82
CA LYS A 120 -17.25 -0.74 -21.16
C LYS A 120 -17.42 0.13 -19.92
N PRO A 121 -17.47 1.47 -20.08
CA PRO A 121 -17.78 2.34 -18.96
C PRO A 121 -19.16 1.99 -18.40
N LYS A 122 -19.24 1.77 -17.10
CA LYS A 122 -20.50 1.42 -16.44
C LYS A 122 -21.37 2.65 -16.18
N TYR A 123 -20.74 3.80 -15.99
CA TYR A 123 -21.38 5.07 -15.64
C TYR A 123 -20.76 6.19 -16.45
N ASP A 124 -21.58 7.19 -16.78
CA ASP A 124 -21.08 8.47 -17.27
C ASP A 124 -20.74 9.36 -16.06
N LEU A 125 -19.45 9.48 -15.76
CA LEU A 125 -18.98 10.26 -14.60
C LEU A 125 -19.14 11.78 -14.80
N SER A 126 -19.45 12.26 -16.01
CA SER A 126 -19.71 13.68 -16.24
C SER A 126 -21.04 14.15 -15.64
N LEU A 127 -21.95 13.21 -15.40
CA LEU A 127 -23.27 13.44 -14.81
C LEU A 127 -23.27 13.34 -13.27
N ALA A 128 -22.10 13.16 -12.65
CA ALA A 128 -22.02 13.03 -11.20
C ALA A 128 -22.44 14.32 -10.49
N GLU A 129 -23.33 14.17 -9.50
CA GLU A 129 -23.75 15.23 -8.59
C GLU A 129 -22.95 15.19 -7.28
N SER A 130 -23.10 16.23 -6.46
CA SER A 130 -22.48 16.29 -5.14
C SER A 130 -23.09 15.23 -4.21
N PRO A 131 -22.29 14.51 -3.39
CA PRO A 131 -20.85 14.69 -3.14
C PRO A 131 -19.91 13.94 -4.09
N THR A 132 -20.44 13.10 -4.98
CA THR A 132 -19.64 12.24 -5.86
C THR A 132 -18.77 13.06 -6.80
N LYS A 133 -19.28 14.20 -7.27
CA LYS A 133 -18.53 15.14 -8.12
C LYS A 133 -17.24 15.62 -7.46
N GLU A 134 -17.31 16.08 -6.22
CA GLU A 134 -16.15 16.57 -5.47
C GLU A 134 -15.18 15.43 -5.16
N ALA A 135 -15.71 14.25 -4.80
CA ALA A 135 -14.90 13.06 -4.57
C ALA A 135 -14.16 12.60 -5.85
N LEU A 136 -14.77 12.74 -7.03
CA LEU A 136 -14.13 12.47 -8.32
C LEU A 136 -13.00 13.46 -8.64
N ILE A 137 -13.15 14.73 -8.27
CA ILE A 137 -12.08 15.73 -8.41
C ILE A 137 -10.91 15.35 -7.50
N ALA A 138 -11.16 15.12 -6.21
CA ALA A 138 -10.13 14.70 -5.26
C ALA A 138 -9.45 13.39 -5.69
N GLY A 139 -10.24 12.42 -6.17
CA GLY A 139 -9.74 11.15 -6.67
C GLY A 139 -8.84 11.29 -7.90
N ARG A 140 -9.17 12.16 -8.87
CA ARG A 140 -8.31 12.43 -10.04
C ARG A 140 -6.96 13.01 -9.60
N ILE A 141 -6.97 13.99 -8.71
CA ILE A 141 -5.75 14.62 -8.21
C ILE A 141 -4.88 13.57 -7.48
N MET A 142 -5.50 12.68 -6.69
CA MET A 142 -4.77 11.62 -6.00
C MET A 142 -4.13 10.59 -6.95
N VAL A 143 -4.81 10.27 -8.07
CA VAL A 143 -4.27 9.42 -9.13
C VAL A 143 -3.10 10.11 -9.83
N GLU A 144 -3.21 11.40 -10.14
CA GLU A 144 -2.12 12.19 -10.72
C GLU A 144 -0.91 12.25 -9.79
N PHE A 145 -1.13 12.48 -8.49
CA PHE A 145 -0.09 12.46 -7.48
C PHE A 145 0.64 11.12 -7.44
N SER A 146 -0.12 10.02 -7.45
CA SER A 146 0.43 8.65 -7.48
C SER A 146 1.23 8.38 -8.77
N ASN A 147 0.75 8.88 -9.91
CA ASN A 147 1.45 8.75 -11.19
C ASN A 147 2.78 9.52 -11.20
N LEU A 148 2.85 10.69 -10.55
CA LEU A 148 4.11 11.41 -10.36
C LEU A 148 5.11 10.58 -9.54
N THR A 149 4.67 9.98 -8.43
CA THR A 149 5.51 9.05 -7.64
C THR A 149 6.03 7.89 -8.48
N ALA A 150 5.18 7.32 -9.35
CA ALA A 150 5.59 6.24 -10.26
C ALA A 150 6.64 6.70 -11.28
N LYS A 151 6.50 7.91 -11.85
CA LYS A 151 7.49 8.48 -12.78
C LYS A 151 8.84 8.74 -12.12
N LEU A 152 8.86 9.24 -10.89
CA LEU A 152 10.10 9.41 -10.12
C LEU A 152 10.87 8.08 -10.00
N HIS A 153 10.15 6.99 -9.73
CA HIS A 153 10.76 5.67 -9.66
C HIS A 153 11.23 5.16 -11.04
N GLN A 154 10.36 5.21 -12.04
CA GLN A 154 10.59 4.57 -13.35
C GLN A 154 11.52 5.36 -14.27
N GLU A 155 11.33 6.67 -14.37
CA GLU A 155 12.04 7.54 -15.31
C GLU A 155 13.32 8.11 -14.70
N LEU A 156 13.28 8.42 -13.40
CA LEU A 156 14.36 9.11 -12.70
C LEU A 156 15.16 8.16 -11.78
N ASN A 157 14.77 6.88 -11.71
CA ASN A 157 15.45 5.81 -10.98
C ASN A 157 15.67 6.16 -9.49
N TYR A 158 14.70 6.85 -8.89
CA TYR A 158 14.66 7.02 -7.45
C TYR A 158 14.32 5.71 -6.74
N ASP A 159 14.82 5.57 -5.51
CA ASP A 159 14.40 4.49 -4.63
C ASP A 159 12.88 4.63 -4.35
N PRO A 160 12.10 3.57 -4.53
CA PRO A 160 10.64 3.66 -4.42
C PRO A 160 10.18 3.98 -2.98
N TYR A 161 10.88 3.49 -1.96
CA TYR A 161 10.55 3.82 -0.57
C TYR A 161 10.85 5.29 -0.27
N TRP A 162 11.97 5.79 -0.78
CA TRP A 162 12.32 7.19 -0.67
C TRP A 162 11.30 8.09 -1.38
N ALA A 163 10.91 7.77 -2.62
CA ALA A 163 9.94 8.56 -3.37
C ALA A 163 8.59 8.62 -2.66
N ILE A 164 8.11 7.48 -2.14
CA ILE A 164 6.88 7.43 -1.34
C ILE A 164 7.02 8.30 -0.08
N ASN A 165 8.10 8.13 0.69
CA ASN A 165 8.33 8.90 1.91
C ASN A 165 8.36 10.41 1.66
N GLU A 166 9.05 10.83 0.60
CA GLU A 166 9.16 12.23 0.23
C GLU A 166 7.81 12.82 -0.18
N THR A 167 7.01 12.08 -0.98
CA THR A 167 5.66 12.52 -1.35
C THR A 167 4.72 12.61 -0.15
N SER A 168 4.81 11.66 0.80
CA SER A 168 4.06 11.72 2.06
C SER A 168 4.46 12.93 2.89
N ARG A 169 5.76 13.25 2.96
CA ARG A 169 6.28 14.43 3.66
C ARG A 169 5.77 15.73 3.03
N ILE A 170 5.74 15.84 1.71
CA ILE A 170 5.16 16.99 0.99
C ILE A 170 3.68 17.15 1.36
N LEU A 171 2.92 16.06 1.33
CA LEU A 171 1.49 16.09 1.67
C LEU A 171 1.26 16.53 3.12
N SER A 172 2.03 16.01 4.08
CA SER A 172 1.95 16.40 5.49
C SER A 172 2.29 17.87 5.71
N LYS A 173 3.33 18.38 5.03
CA LYS A 173 3.68 19.81 5.05
C LYS A 173 2.55 20.69 4.56
N VAL A 174 1.91 20.31 3.45
CA VAL A 174 0.76 21.05 2.90
C VAL A 174 -0.44 21.00 3.84
N LYS A 175 -0.69 19.86 4.50
CA LYS A 175 -1.74 19.71 5.51
C LYS A 175 -1.43 20.44 6.83
N GLY A 176 -0.18 20.88 7.05
CA GLY A 176 0.26 21.47 8.30
C GLY A 176 0.33 20.47 9.46
N VAL A 177 0.51 19.17 9.15
CA VAL A 177 0.63 18.09 10.14
C VAL A 177 2.09 17.68 10.25
N ALA A 178 2.58 17.46 11.48
CA ALA A 178 3.93 16.96 11.72
C ALA A 178 4.13 15.60 11.01
N TYR A 179 5.29 15.42 10.36
CA TYR A 179 5.67 14.14 9.79
C TYR A 179 6.55 13.39 10.80
N ASP A 180 6.33 12.09 11.00
CA ASP A 180 6.97 11.29 12.07
C ASP A 180 8.52 11.34 12.05
N ASP A 181 9.14 11.66 10.91
CA ASP A 181 10.59 11.80 10.76
C ASP A 181 11.13 13.22 11.01
N ASP A 182 10.26 14.23 11.19
CA ASP A 182 10.67 15.64 11.40
C ASP A 182 11.26 15.87 12.82
N ASP A 183 11.01 14.96 13.78
CA ASP A 183 11.49 15.04 15.17
C ASP A 183 12.87 14.35 15.40
N LEU A 184 13.53 13.89 14.33
CA LEU A 184 14.82 13.16 14.41
C LEU A 184 16.06 14.02 14.14
N GLU A 185 15.94 15.35 14.20
CA GLU A 185 17.05 16.30 13.99
C GLU A 185 17.90 16.56 15.25
#